data_AF-A0A1C8ZU63-F1
#
_entry.id   AF-A0A1C8ZU63-F1
#
_cell.length_a   1.000
_cell.length_b   1.000
_cell.length_c   1.000
_cell.angle_alpha   90.00
_cell.angle_beta   90.00
_cell.angle_gamma   90.00
#
_symmetry.space_group_name_H-M   'P 1'
#
loop_
_entity.id
_entity.type
_entity.pdbx_description
1 polymer ?
#
loop_
_entity_poly.entity_id
_entity_poly.type
_entity_poly.pdbx_seq_one_letter_code
_entity_poly.pdbx_strand_id
1 'polypeptide(L)'
;MDTNIFNTLKQLDSIIDFSRSKLQWDILFTINSKGPCSVSEIANITGNSKKSVTDAIRKLIEKELVIKVKYDIYDLSEKGRQLVSILNKLLINDDRSIKQELNNPLSSLGENLVQLFYLIELVKISLLNNGEVNPGKVSKELGVSTQTLKYYLDLFTERKMFKRVSKKNLLGKSYQIYVLNVEGKKIAYKIPILVKLRRNVFLKILLKMTFSINYETSLLKLMAILSLTSPILIYFKNYDVVHLIAIIWLFMLIFSTLLGIFAYISMK
;
A
#
# COMPACT_ATOMS: atom_id res chain seq x y z
N MET A 1 -12.08 -13.14 -17.37
CA MET A 1 -10.64 -13.49 -17.19
C MET A 1 -10.01 -12.33 -16.41
N ASP A 2 -10.48 -12.12 -15.18
CA ASP A 2 -10.26 -10.87 -14.41
C ASP A 2 -9.36 -11.07 -13.20
N THR A 3 -8.33 -11.90 -13.40
CA THR A 3 -7.18 -12.04 -12.53
C THR A 3 -6.00 -11.39 -13.24
N ASN A 4 -5.73 -10.11 -12.97
CA ASN A 4 -4.32 -9.72 -12.78
C ASN A 4 -4.05 -8.28 -12.33
N ILE A 5 -4.90 -7.26 -12.53
CA ILE A 5 -4.49 -5.86 -12.30
C ILE A 5 -3.86 -5.66 -10.91
N PHE A 6 -4.50 -6.16 -9.86
CA PHE A 6 -4.01 -6.00 -8.50
C PHE A 6 -2.78 -6.88 -8.16
N ASN A 7 -2.75 -8.15 -8.62
CA ASN A 7 -1.57 -9.00 -8.40
C ASN A 7 -0.36 -8.44 -9.14
N THR A 8 -0.60 -7.91 -10.33
CA THR A 8 0.38 -7.18 -11.11
C THR A 8 0.81 -5.90 -10.40
N LEU A 9 -0.10 -5.09 -9.85
CA LEU A 9 0.27 -3.93 -9.02
C LEU A 9 1.07 -4.36 -7.78
N LYS A 10 0.72 -5.43 -7.08
CA LYS A 10 1.51 -5.94 -5.93
C LYS A 10 2.91 -6.41 -6.37
N GLN A 11 3.01 -7.10 -7.50
CA GLN A 11 4.29 -7.50 -8.09
C GLN A 11 5.12 -6.27 -8.46
N LEU A 12 4.51 -5.25 -9.05
CA LEU A 12 5.18 -4.00 -9.40
C LEU A 12 5.64 -3.22 -8.16
N ASP A 13 4.82 -3.17 -7.10
CA ASP A 13 5.15 -2.54 -5.82
C ASP A 13 6.34 -3.22 -5.14
N SER A 14 6.45 -4.56 -5.28
CA SER A 14 7.60 -5.32 -4.78
C SER A 14 8.91 -4.97 -5.51
N ILE A 15 8.84 -4.45 -6.73
CA ILE A 15 10.00 -4.05 -7.54
C ILE A 15 10.34 -2.58 -7.29
N ILE A 16 9.34 -1.69 -7.36
CA ILE A 16 9.46 -0.28 -7.00
C ILE A 16 8.24 0.11 -6.15
N ASP A 17 8.50 0.42 -4.89
CA ASP A 17 7.50 0.90 -3.93
C ASP A 17 6.78 2.14 -4.48
N PHE A 18 5.48 2.00 -4.77
CA PHE A 18 4.65 3.08 -5.31
C PHE A 18 4.52 4.24 -4.32
N SER A 19 4.49 3.94 -3.02
CA SER A 19 4.23 4.94 -1.98
C SER A 19 5.40 5.89 -1.74
N ARG A 20 6.64 5.43 -2.00
CA ARG A 20 7.88 6.14 -1.66
C ARG A 20 8.76 6.52 -2.85
N SER A 21 8.56 5.92 -4.02
CA SER A 21 9.52 6.00 -5.13
C SER A 21 8.98 6.75 -6.36
N LYS A 22 8.22 7.83 -6.17
CA LYS A 22 7.67 8.64 -7.28
C LYS A 22 8.73 9.00 -8.33
N LEU A 23 9.89 9.50 -7.89
CA LEU A 23 10.97 9.87 -8.80
C LEU A 23 11.49 8.68 -9.63
N GLN A 24 11.54 7.47 -9.07
CA GLN A 24 11.95 6.28 -9.81
C GLN A 24 10.95 5.96 -10.93
N TRP A 25 9.65 6.10 -10.66
CA TRP A 25 8.59 5.94 -11.66
C TRP A 25 8.67 7.00 -12.76
N ASP A 26 8.81 8.27 -12.37
CA ASP A 26 8.92 9.38 -13.32
C ASP A 26 10.12 9.20 -14.27
N ILE A 27 11.24 8.70 -13.76
CA ILE A 27 12.43 8.35 -14.57
C ILE A 27 12.10 7.24 -15.58
N LEU A 28 11.50 6.14 -15.14
CA LEU A 28 11.18 5.00 -16.03
C LEU A 28 10.24 5.43 -17.16
N PHE A 29 9.20 6.22 -16.86
CA PHE A 29 8.28 6.73 -17.89
C PHE A 29 8.94 7.72 -18.83
N THR A 30 9.81 8.59 -18.30
CA THR A 30 10.57 9.55 -19.12
C THR A 30 11.44 8.83 -20.15
N ILE A 31 12.21 7.83 -19.72
CA ILE A 31 13.06 7.03 -20.61
C ILE A 31 12.20 6.21 -21.58
N ASN A 32 11.10 5.60 -21.12
CA ASN A 32 10.20 4.84 -22.01
C ASN A 32 9.62 5.70 -23.15
N SER A 33 9.32 6.97 -22.88
CA SER A 33 8.69 7.85 -23.86
C SER A 33 9.67 8.59 -24.76
N LYS A 34 10.83 8.99 -24.24
CA LYS A 34 11.83 9.75 -25.00
C LYS A 34 12.97 8.89 -25.55
N GLY A 35 13.08 7.65 -25.10
CA GLY A 35 14.25 6.81 -25.34
C GLY A 35 15.41 7.15 -24.39
N PRO A 36 16.65 6.74 -24.74
CA PRO A 36 17.82 6.95 -23.89
C PRO A 36 18.00 8.43 -23.52
N CYS A 37 18.12 8.74 -22.23
CA CYS A 37 18.17 10.11 -21.71
C CYS A 37 19.34 10.33 -20.74
N SER A 38 19.85 11.55 -20.68
CA SER A 38 20.86 11.97 -19.70
C SER A 38 20.28 12.36 -18.33
N VAL A 39 21.10 12.38 -17.27
CA VAL A 39 20.65 12.87 -15.95
C VAL A 39 20.13 14.29 -16.04
N SER A 40 20.78 15.12 -16.85
CA SER A 40 20.40 16.53 -17.00
C SER A 40 19.03 16.68 -17.66
N GLU A 41 18.75 15.89 -18.70
CA GLU A 41 17.44 15.89 -19.36
C GLU A 41 16.34 15.36 -18.44
N ILE A 42 16.62 14.27 -17.73
CA ILE A 42 15.66 13.69 -16.79
C ILE A 42 15.37 14.65 -15.64
N ALA A 43 16.39 15.33 -15.09
CA ALA A 43 16.22 16.36 -14.06
C ALA A 43 15.35 17.52 -14.54
N ASN A 44 15.57 17.99 -15.76
CA ASN A 44 14.77 19.05 -16.36
C ASN A 44 13.30 18.62 -16.57
N ILE A 45 13.07 17.40 -17.06
CA ILE A 45 11.73 16.88 -17.32
C ILE A 45 10.96 16.61 -16.03
N THR A 46 11.62 16.01 -15.04
CA THR A 46 10.98 15.62 -13.77
C THR A 46 10.92 16.77 -12.76
N GLY A 47 11.58 17.90 -13.02
CA GLY A 47 11.67 19.04 -12.09
C GLY A 47 12.44 18.73 -10.80
N ASN A 48 13.29 17.69 -10.80
CA ASN A 48 14.04 17.24 -9.64
C ASN A 48 15.53 17.63 -9.76
N SER A 49 16.24 17.69 -8.63
CA SER A 49 17.68 17.99 -8.64
C SER A 49 18.48 16.89 -9.34
N LYS A 50 19.55 17.24 -10.07
CA LYS A 50 20.44 16.27 -10.71
C LYS A 50 20.96 15.23 -9.71
N LYS A 51 21.29 15.63 -8.48
CA LYS A 51 21.72 14.74 -7.40
C LYS A 51 20.66 13.69 -7.04
N SER A 52 19.40 14.11 -6.90
CA SER A 52 18.27 13.22 -6.61
C SER A 52 18.03 12.24 -7.76
N VAL A 53 18.11 12.73 -9.00
CA VAL A 53 17.98 11.90 -10.20
C VAL A 53 19.10 10.87 -10.29
N THR A 54 20.36 11.27 -10.05
CA THR A 54 21.50 10.35 -10.05
C THR A 54 21.35 9.25 -9.00
N ASP A 55 20.92 9.57 -7.77
CA ASP A 55 20.69 8.55 -6.73
C ASP A 55 19.55 7.60 -7.10
N ALA A 56 18.46 8.13 -7.67
CA ALA A 56 17.34 7.32 -8.13
C ALA A 56 17.72 6.41 -9.32
N ILE A 57 18.49 6.91 -10.29
CA ILE A 57 19.02 6.11 -11.41
C ILE A 57 19.93 5.00 -10.87
N ARG A 58 20.82 5.30 -9.92
CA ARG A 58 21.67 4.27 -9.29
C ARG A 58 20.84 3.14 -8.69
N LYS A 59 19.79 3.47 -7.93
CA LYS A 59 18.84 2.48 -7.35
C LYS A 59 18.10 1.69 -8.43
N LEU A 60 17.73 2.33 -9.55
CA LEU A 60 17.09 1.65 -10.68
C LEU A 60 18.03 0.70 -11.42
N ILE A 61 19.33 1.03 -11.49
CA ILE A 61 20.37 0.15 -12.04
C ILE A 61 20.58 -1.05 -11.12
N GLU A 62 20.67 -0.85 -9.80
CA GLU A 62 20.78 -1.94 -8.80
C GLU A 62 19.59 -2.92 -8.89
N LYS A 63 18.41 -2.43 -9.27
CA LYS A 63 17.20 -3.24 -9.51
C LYS A 63 17.14 -3.88 -10.91
N GLU A 64 18.12 -3.59 -11.76
CA GLU A 64 18.23 -4.02 -13.16
C GLU A 64 17.09 -3.49 -14.04
N LEU A 65 16.53 -2.32 -13.74
CA LEU A 65 15.43 -1.72 -14.50
C LEU A 65 15.91 -0.68 -15.51
N VAL A 66 17.08 -0.12 -15.25
CA VAL A 66 17.75 0.87 -16.10
C VAL A 66 19.16 0.39 -16.38
N ILE A 67 19.65 0.63 -17.58
CA ILE A 67 21.01 0.35 -18.01
C ILE A 67 21.70 1.64 -18.44
N LYS A 68 23.01 1.70 -18.24
CA LYS A 68 23.86 2.78 -18.72
C LYS A 68 24.30 2.44 -20.14
N VAL A 69 23.89 3.26 -21.11
CA VAL A 69 24.21 3.03 -22.53
C VAL A 69 25.57 3.62 -22.86
N LYS A 70 25.78 4.91 -22.57
CA LYS A 70 27.02 5.61 -22.87
C LYS A 70 27.16 6.87 -22.01
N TYR A 71 28.33 7.07 -21.40
CA TYR A 71 28.59 8.24 -20.52
C TYR A 71 27.46 8.46 -19.52
N ASP A 72 26.75 9.58 -19.56
CA ASP A 72 25.65 9.87 -18.65
C ASP A 72 24.26 9.55 -19.24
N ILE A 73 24.20 8.72 -20.29
CA ILE A 73 22.96 8.34 -20.97
C ILE A 73 22.48 6.97 -20.48
N TYR A 74 21.21 6.92 -20.09
CA TYR A 74 20.55 5.75 -19.53
C TYR A 74 19.33 5.35 -20.35
N ASP A 75 19.11 4.05 -20.50
CA ASP A 75 17.94 3.47 -21.17
C ASP A 75 17.29 2.41 -20.26
N LEU A 76 16.07 1.98 -20.59
CA LEU A 76 15.43 0.86 -19.92
C LEU A 76 16.14 -0.45 -20.26
N SER A 77 16.31 -1.30 -19.25
CA SER A 77 16.65 -2.71 -19.48
C SER A 77 15.44 -3.46 -20.08
N GLU A 78 15.64 -4.68 -20.55
CA GLU A 78 14.51 -5.56 -20.93
C GLU A 78 13.47 -5.71 -19.81
N LYS A 79 13.95 -5.91 -18.57
CA LYS A 79 13.12 -5.99 -17.37
C LYS A 79 12.35 -4.67 -17.13
N GLY A 80 13.00 -3.53 -17.32
CA GLY A 80 12.39 -2.20 -17.22
C GLY A 80 11.32 -1.96 -18.28
N ARG A 81 11.58 -2.32 -19.54
CA ARG A 81 10.61 -2.22 -20.65
C ARG A 81 9.41 -3.12 -20.40
N GLN A 82 9.63 -4.37 -19.97
CA GLN A 82 8.55 -5.29 -19.60
C GLN A 82 7.68 -4.70 -18.48
N LEU A 83 8.31 -4.17 -17.43
CA LEU A 83 7.64 -3.56 -16.29
C LEU A 83 6.75 -2.37 -16.71
N VAL A 84 7.27 -1.44 -17.50
CA VAL A 84 6.50 -0.29 -18.01
C VAL A 84 5.40 -0.74 -18.98
N SER A 85 5.66 -1.75 -19.82
CA SER A 85 4.66 -2.28 -20.75
C SER A 85 3.45 -2.92 -20.03
N ILE A 86 3.72 -3.62 -18.92
CA ILE A 86 2.70 -4.22 -18.06
C ILE A 86 1.83 -3.11 -17.48
N LEU A 87 2.44 -2.04 -16.94
CA LEU A 87 1.73 -0.88 -16.42
C LEU A 87 0.87 -0.17 -17.48
N ASN A 88 1.42 0.07 -18.68
CA ASN A 88 0.68 0.69 -19.76
C ASN A 88 -0.54 -0.14 -20.18
N LYS A 89 -0.40 -1.48 -20.24
CA LYS A 89 -1.53 -2.38 -20.52
C LYS A 89 -2.61 -2.32 -19.43
N LEU A 90 -2.23 -2.17 -18.16
CA LEU A 90 -3.18 -2.00 -17.07
C LEU A 90 -3.96 -0.69 -17.18
N LEU A 91 -3.29 0.39 -17.59
CA LEU A 91 -3.87 1.73 -17.69
C LEU A 91 -4.77 1.91 -18.92
N ILE A 92 -4.52 1.16 -20.00
CA ILE A 92 -5.28 1.27 -21.26
C ILE A 92 -6.58 0.44 -21.23
N ASN A 93 -6.63 -0.63 -20.42
CA ASN A 93 -7.76 -1.58 -20.40
C ASN A 93 -8.90 -1.20 -19.45
N ASP A 94 -8.73 -0.23 -18.57
CA ASP A 94 -9.77 0.21 -17.62
C ASP A 94 -10.49 1.48 -18.16
N ASP A 95 -11.64 1.25 -18.79
CA ASP A 95 -12.76 2.14 -19.15
C ASP A 95 -12.54 3.62 -19.58
N ARG A 96 -13.37 4.03 -20.55
CA ARG A 96 -13.35 5.32 -21.27
C ARG A 96 -13.46 6.59 -20.39
N SER A 97 -13.71 6.46 -19.08
CA SER A 97 -13.77 7.58 -18.13
C SER A 97 -12.41 8.12 -17.68
N ILE A 98 -11.33 7.33 -17.73
CA ILE A 98 -9.98 7.79 -17.34
C ILE A 98 -9.30 8.54 -18.50
N LYS A 99 -9.74 8.28 -19.75
CA LYS A 99 -9.19 8.89 -20.97
C LYS A 99 -9.34 10.42 -21.03
N GLN A 100 -10.32 11.01 -20.33
CA GLN A 100 -10.51 12.46 -20.33
C GLN A 100 -9.52 13.21 -19.42
N GLU A 101 -8.98 12.59 -18.37
CA GLU A 101 -7.92 13.18 -17.52
C GLU A 101 -6.49 12.90 -18.03
N LEU A 102 -6.34 12.01 -19.02
CA LEU A 102 -5.06 11.55 -19.58
C LEU A 102 -4.46 12.47 -20.68
N ASN A 103 -5.08 13.61 -20.99
CA ASN A 103 -4.60 14.52 -22.03
C ASN A 103 -3.42 15.43 -21.62
N ASN A 104 -2.79 15.20 -20.45
CA ASN A 104 -1.52 15.80 -20.08
C ASN A 104 -0.44 14.72 -19.90
N PRO A 105 0.76 14.87 -20.51
CA PRO A 105 1.66 13.76 -20.75
C PRO A 105 2.66 13.57 -19.60
N LEU A 106 2.99 12.30 -19.33
CA LEU A 106 4.16 11.80 -18.59
C LEU A 106 4.20 11.98 -17.07
N SER A 107 3.86 13.15 -16.51
CA SER A 107 3.80 13.35 -15.05
C SER A 107 2.54 12.75 -14.41
N SER A 108 1.45 12.66 -15.20
CA SER A 108 0.15 12.15 -14.77
C SER A 108 0.13 10.64 -14.56
N LEU A 109 0.99 9.87 -15.25
CA LEU A 109 0.97 8.40 -15.20
C LEU A 109 1.51 7.85 -13.87
N GLY A 110 2.65 8.38 -13.42
CA GLY A 110 3.21 8.07 -12.09
C GLY A 110 2.27 8.54 -10.98
N GLU A 111 1.73 9.75 -11.09
CA GLU A 111 0.75 10.28 -10.13
C GLU A 111 -0.53 9.44 -10.08
N ASN A 112 -1.03 8.94 -11.22
CA ASN A 112 -2.22 8.10 -11.29
C ASN A 112 -2.01 6.73 -10.62
N LEU A 113 -0.81 6.14 -10.73
CA LEU A 113 -0.51 4.85 -10.09
C LEU A 113 -0.36 4.98 -8.57
N VAL A 114 0.34 6.02 -8.13
CA VAL A 114 0.49 6.31 -6.70
C VAL A 114 -0.88 6.63 -6.08
N GLN A 115 -1.69 7.44 -6.77
CA GLN A 115 -3.08 7.68 -6.35
C GLN A 115 -3.89 6.38 -6.31
N LEU A 116 -3.81 5.52 -7.32
CA LEU A 116 -4.53 4.24 -7.34
C LEU A 116 -4.10 3.35 -6.16
N PHE A 117 -2.81 3.25 -5.88
CA PHE A 117 -2.28 2.53 -4.73
C PHE A 117 -2.89 3.05 -3.42
N TYR A 118 -2.79 4.36 -3.17
CA TYR A 118 -3.32 4.95 -1.94
C TYR A 118 -4.85 4.82 -1.86
N LEU A 119 -5.56 4.92 -2.98
CA LEU A 119 -7.00 4.69 -3.02
C LEU A 119 -7.35 3.26 -2.57
N ILE A 120 -6.67 2.26 -3.13
CA ILE A 120 -6.91 0.85 -2.78
C ILE A 120 -6.63 0.61 -1.29
N GLU A 121 -5.48 1.07 -0.79
CA GLU A 121 -5.12 0.89 0.61
C GLU A 121 -6.06 1.64 1.56
N LEU A 122 -6.44 2.88 1.24
CA LEU A 122 -7.39 3.65 2.05
C LEU A 122 -8.79 3.02 2.08
N VAL A 123 -9.27 2.52 0.93
CA VAL A 123 -10.56 1.81 0.88
C VAL A 123 -10.48 0.50 1.67
N LYS A 124 -9.38 -0.25 1.54
CA LYS A 124 -9.13 -1.49 2.30
C LYS A 124 -9.17 -1.24 3.80
N ILE A 125 -8.47 -0.22 4.27
CA ILE A 125 -8.44 0.20 5.68
C ILE A 125 -9.82 0.64 6.15
N SER A 126 -10.54 1.37 5.31
CA SER A 126 -11.92 1.76 5.61
C SER A 126 -12.79 0.53 5.84
N LEU A 127 -12.71 -0.49 4.98
CA LEU A 127 -13.48 -1.73 5.14
C LEU A 127 -13.16 -2.49 6.43
N LEU A 128 -11.92 -2.40 6.92
CA LEU A 128 -11.49 -3.00 8.20
C LEU A 128 -12.03 -2.23 9.41
N ASN A 129 -12.18 -0.92 9.28
CA ASN A 129 -12.50 0.00 10.38
C ASN A 129 -13.91 0.59 10.23
N ASN A 130 -14.89 -0.20 9.82
CA ASN A 130 -16.32 0.20 9.70
C ASN A 130 -16.57 1.43 8.81
N GLY A 131 -15.74 1.61 7.79
CA GLY A 131 -15.78 2.74 6.86
C GLY A 131 -14.91 3.92 7.28
N GLU A 132 -14.14 3.84 8.37
CA GLU A 132 -13.39 4.98 8.91
C GLU A 132 -11.89 4.87 8.68
N VAL A 133 -11.25 6.02 8.44
CA VAL A 133 -9.80 6.15 8.30
C VAL A 133 -9.32 7.24 9.27
N ASN A 134 -8.43 6.86 10.18
CA ASN A 134 -7.71 7.79 11.04
C ASN A 134 -6.31 8.02 10.46
N PRO A 135 -5.99 9.24 9.97
CA PRO A 135 -4.71 9.48 9.31
C PRO A 135 -3.50 9.18 10.17
N GLY A 136 -3.57 9.44 11.48
CA GLY A 136 -2.43 9.24 12.39
C GLY A 136 -2.12 7.77 12.72
N LYS A 137 -3.13 6.90 12.71
CA LYS A 137 -2.93 5.45 12.86
C LYS A 137 -2.44 4.83 11.56
N VAL A 138 -3.05 5.25 10.46
CA VAL A 138 -2.82 4.68 9.13
C VAL A 138 -1.46 5.09 8.56
N SER A 139 -1.02 6.32 8.82
CA SER A 139 0.29 6.80 8.37
C SER A 139 1.43 5.95 8.93
N LYS A 140 1.33 5.53 10.19
CA LYS A 140 2.31 4.64 10.83
C LYS A 140 2.37 3.27 10.18
N GLU A 141 1.22 2.68 9.87
CA GLU A 141 1.16 1.32 9.30
C GLU A 141 1.56 1.30 7.83
N LEU A 142 1.23 2.34 7.06
CA LEU A 142 1.71 2.52 5.68
C LEU A 142 3.18 3.01 5.64
N GLY A 143 3.76 3.40 6.77
CA GLY A 143 5.12 3.94 6.84
C GLY A 143 5.29 5.24 6.06
N VAL A 144 4.27 6.10 6.02
CA VAL A 144 4.29 7.38 5.30
C VAL A 144 4.01 8.53 6.26
N SER A 145 4.32 9.76 5.85
CA SER A 145 4.01 10.91 6.69
C SER A 145 2.49 11.09 6.81
N THR A 146 2.02 11.56 7.97
CA THR A 146 0.60 11.90 8.16
C THR A 146 0.13 12.97 7.17
N GLN A 147 1.02 13.85 6.72
CA GLN A 147 0.72 14.89 5.75
C GLN A 147 0.52 14.33 4.33
N THR A 148 1.34 13.37 3.91
CA THR A 148 1.17 12.64 2.64
C THR A 148 -0.19 11.94 2.62
N LEU A 149 -0.56 11.28 3.70
CA LEU A 149 -1.84 10.58 3.77
C LEU A 149 -3.04 11.54 3.77
N LYS A 150 -2.93 12.68 4.47
CA LYS A 150 -3.95 13.74 4.42
C LYS A 150 -4.12 14.29 3.00
N TYR A 151 -3.03 14.53 2.28
CA TYR A 151 -3.08 14.97 0.89
C TYR A 151 -3.93 14.02 0.01
N TYR A 152 -3.67 12.71 0.06
CA TYR A 152 -4.46 11.75 -0.72
C TYR A 152 -5.91 11.62 -0.23
N LEU A 153 -6.15 11.67 1.08
CA LEU A 153 -7.50 11.67 1.63
C LEU A 153 -8.30 12.90 1.21
N ASP A 154 -7.66 14.05 1.13
CA ASP A 154 -8.27 15.31 0.69
C ASP A 154 -8.58 15.25 -0.81
N LEU A 155 -7.63 14.80 -1.63
CA LEU A 155 -7.83 14.53 -3.05
C LEU A 155 -9.03 13.58 -3.29
N PHE A 156 -9.14 12.48 -2.54
CA PHE A 156 -10.26 11.55 -2.69
C PHE A 156 -11.57 12.04 -2.06
N THR A 157 -11.50 13.03 -1.16
CA THR A 157 -12.67 13.74 -0.64
C THR A 157 -13.24 14.66 -1.71
N GLU A 158 -12.40 15.38 -2.44
CA GLU A 158 -12.80 16.21 -3.60
C GLU A 158 -13.46 15.34 -4.69
N ARG A 159 -12.93 14.14 -4.93
CA ARG A 159 -13.52 13.12 -5.83
C ARG A 159 -14.75 12.40 -5.24
N LYS A 160 -15.29 12.86 -4.11
CA LYS A 160 -16.50 12.34 -3.43
C LYS A 160 -16.41 10.87 -2.98
N MET A 161 -15.21 10.28 -2.95
CA MET A 161 -15.00 8.90 -2.50
C MET A 161 -14.96 8.80 -0.98
N PHE A 162 -14.46 9.85 -0.32
CA PHE A 162 -14.41 9.99 1.14
C PHE A 162 -15.16 11.24 1.60
N LYS A 163 -15.52 11.28 2.89
CA LYS A 163 -16.09 12.43 3.57
C LYS A 163 -15.29 12.71 4.83
N ARG A 164 -14.86 13.96 5.01
CA ARG A 164 -14.24 14.40 6.26
C ARG A 164 -15.30 14.55 7.36
N VAL A 165 -15.06 13.93 8.52
CA VAL A 165 -15.95 13.97 9.69
C VAL A 165 -15.11 14.32 10.92
N SER A 166 -15.61 15.23 11.75
CA SER A 166 -15.01 15.55 13.04
C SER A 166 -15.63 14.67 14.12
N LYS A 167 -14.79 13.99 14.90
CA LYS A 167 -15.20 13.22 16.09
C LYS A 167 -14.55 13.81 17.33
N LYS A 168 -15.24 13.72 18.47
CA LYS A 168 -14.67 14.03 19.78
C LYS A 168 -14.18 12.73 20.42
N ASN A 169 -13.01 12.78 21.07
CA ASN A 169 -12.57 11.68 21.91
C ASN A 169 -13.23 11.75 23.29
N LEU A 170 -13.01 10.73 24.13
CA LEU A 170 -13.52 10.67 25.50
C LEU A 170 -13.12 11.88 26.36
N LEU A 171 -12.03 12.56 25.99
CA LEU A 171 -11.49 13.77 26.63
C LEU A 171 -12.03 15.07 25.98
N GLY A 172 -13.04 14.99 25.12
CA GLY A 172 -13.67 16.14 24.45
C GLY A 172 -12.84 16.81 23.34
N LYS A 173 -11.58 16.40 23.13
CA LYS A 173 -10.74 16.90 22.04
C LYS A 173 -11.25 16.41 20.70
N SER A 174 -11.45 17.36 19.79
CA SER A 174 -11.85 17.08 18.42
C SER A 174 -10.69 16.53 17.60
N TYR A 175 -10.94 15.49 16.83
CA TYR A 175 -10.03 14.94 15.85
C TYR A 175 -10.75 14.67 14.53
N GLN A 176 -10.00 14.71 13.44
CA GLN A 176 -10.53 14.49 12.10
C GLN A 176 -10.38 13.02 11.70
N ILE A 177 -11.47 12.46 11.19
CA ILE A 177 -11.51 11.16 10.53
C ILE A 177 -12.08 11.32 9.11
N TYR A 178 -11.80 10.34 8.27
CA TYR A 178 -12.33 10.27 6.92
C TYR A 178 -13.21 9.03 6.81
N VAL A 179 -14.41 9.19 6.27
CA VAL A 179 -15.41 8.13 6.18
C VAL A 179 -15.65 7.81 4.71
N LEU A 180 -15.63 6.52 4.36
CA LEU A 180 -15.87 6.06 3.01
C LEU A 180 -17.32 6.32 2.58
N ASN A 181 -17.48 7.06 1.49
CA ASN A 181 -18.79 7.44 0.94
C ASN A 181 -19.38 6.32 0.06
N VAL A 182 -20.61 6.48 -0.42
CA VAL A 182 -21.29 5.51 -1.29
C VAL A 182 -20.50 5.24 -2.57
N GLU A 183 -19.95 6.27 -3.21
CA GLU A 183 -19.11 6.12 -4.41
C GLU A 183 -17.82 5.34 -4.11
N GLY A 184 -17.14 5.65 -2.99
CA GLY A 184 -15.98 4.89 -2.54
C GLY A 184 -16.30 3.42 -2.21
N LYS A 185 -17.50 3.14 -1.69
CA LYS A 185 -18.00 1.76 -1.48
C LYS A 185 -18.22 1.03 -2.81
N LYS A 186 -18.65 1.71 -3.88
CA LYS A 186 -18.78 1.08 -5.21
C LYS A 186 -17.43 0.59 -5.74
N ILE A 187 -16.36 1.35 -5.52
CA ILE A 187 -14.99 0.96 -5.89
C ILE A 187 -14.59 -0.33 -5.15
N ALA A 188 -14.92 -0.44 -3.86
CA ALA A 188 -14.65 -1.65 -3.08
C ALA A 188 -15.30 -2.92 -3.67
N TYR A 189 -16.44 -2.80 -4.36
CA TYR A 189 -17.12 -3.94 -4.99
C TYR A 189 -16.52 -4.35 -6.33
N LYS A 190 -15.81 -3.44 -7.01
CA LYS A 190 -15.17 -3.71 -8.30
C LYS A 190 -13.81 -4.40 -8.15
N ILE A 191 -13.14 -4.25 -7.01
CA ILE A 191 -11.78 -4.75 -6.81
C ILE A 191 -11.80 -6.12 -6.11
N PRO A 192 -11.37 -7.22 -6.77
CA PRO A 192 -11.49 -8.58 -6.22
C PRO A 192 -10.83 -8.78 -4.85
N ILE A 193 -9.67 -8.17 -4.59
CA ILE A 193 -8.98 -8.28 -3.29
C ILE A 193 -9.84 -7.68 -2.14
N LEU A 194 -10.54 -6.57 -2.41
CA LEU A 194 -11.37 -5.89 -1.43
C LEU A 194 -12.67 -6.68 -1.18
N VAL A 195 -13.20 -7.34 -2.22
CA VAL A 195 -14.32 -8.27 -2.08
C VAL A 195 -13.93 -9.50 -1.26
N LYS A 196 -12.77 -10.11 -1.52
CA LYS A 196 -12.22 -11.22 -0.73
C LYS A 196 -12.03 -10.81 0.73
N LEU A 197 -11.40 -9.66 0.98
CA LEU A 197 -11.23 -9.12 2.32
C LEU A 197 -12.57 -8.89 3.03
N ARG A 198 -13.56 -8.34 2.32
CA ARG A 198 -14.89 -8.05 2.89
C ARG A 198 -15.60 -9.34 3.35
N ARG A 199 -15.46 -10.43 2.60
CA ARG A 199 -16.11 -11.72 2.89
C ARG A 199 -15.36 -12.53 3.95
N ASN A 200 -14.04 -12.41 4.02
CA ASN A 200 -13.20 -13.18 4.94
C ASN A 200 -13.22 -12.56 6.36
N VAL A 201 -14.13 -13.06 7.20
CA VAL A 201 -14.28 -12.59 8.59
C VAL A 201 -13.03 -12.89 9.42
N PHE A 202 -12.41 -14.05 9.22
CA PHE A 202 -11.19 -14.44 9.94
C PHE A 202 -10.04 -13.47 9.67
N LEU A 203 -9.82 -13.13 8.40
CA LEU A 203 -8.83 -12.14 8.01
C LEU A 203 -9.12 -10.76 8.60
N LYS A 204 -10.39 -10.32 8.65
CA LYS A 204 -10.75 -9.07 9.29
C LYS A 204 -10.44 -9.05 10.78
N ILE A 205 -10.77 -10.13 11.50
CA ILE A 205 -10.49 -10.26 12.93
C ILE A 205 -8.98 -10.20 13.15
N LEU A 206 -8.21 -10.98 12.37
CA LEU A 206 -6.75 -11.04 12.44
C LEU A 206 -6.13 -9.65 12.25
N LEU A 207 -6.47 -8.98 11.14
CA LEU A 207 -5.96 -7.65 10.80
C LEU A 207 -6.34 -6.57 11.83
N LYS A 208 -7.56 -6.66 12.38
CA LYS A 208 -8.04 -5.72 13.39
C LYS A 208 -7.34 -5.92 14.72
N MET A 209 -7.11 -7.17 15.13
CA MET A 209 -6.41 -7.51 16.37
C MET A 209 -4.97 -7.03 16.37
N THR A 210 -4.29 -7.10 15.23
CA THR A 210 -2.88 -6.69 15.12
C THR A 210 -2.67 -5.26 14.62
N PHE A 211 -3.77 -4.54 14.38
CA PHE A 211 -3.77 -3.23 13.72
C PHE A 211 -2.92 -3.24 12.44
N SER A 212 -3.11 -4.26 11.60
CA SER A 212 -2.36 -4.44 10.36
C SER A 212 -3.21 -4.29 9.13
N ILE A 213 -2.56 -3.92 8.03
CA ILE A 213 -3.22 -3.84 6.71
C ILE A 213 -3.01 -5.14 5.92
N ASN A 214 -1.91 -5.84 6.17
CA ASN A 214 -1.51 -7.03 5.42
C ASN A 214 -1.46 -8.28 6.31
N TYR A 215 -1.82 -9.42 5.73
CA TYR A 215 -1.83 -10.72 6.39
C TYR A 215 -0.45 -11.10 6.95
N GLU A 216 0.60 -10.96 6.13
CA GLU A 216 1.98 -11.29 6.51
C GLU A 216 2.45 -10.44 7.71
N THR A 217 2.23 -9.13 7.66
CA THR A 217 2.54 -8.21 8.77
C THR A 217 1.77 -8.55 10.04
N SER A 218 0.50 -8.93 9.89
CA SER A 218 -0.36 -9.33 11.00
C SER A 218 0.14 -10.60 11.69
N LEU A 219 0.47 -11.63 10.91
CA LEU A 219 1.10 -12.85 11.43
C LEU A 219 2.41 -12.56 12.15
N LEU A 220 3.28 -11.74 11.54
CA LEU A 220 4.58 -11.42 12.13
C LEU A 220 4.41 -10.73 13.49
N LYS A 221 3.50 -9.74 13.60
CA LYS A 221 3.19 -9.09 14.88
C LYS A 221 2.67 -10.08 15.92
N LEU A 222 1.79 -11.01 15.53
CA LEU A 222 1.30 -12.05 16.43
C LEU A 222 2.39 -12.99 16.90
N MET A 223 3.21 -13.49 15.97
CA MET A 223 4.33 -14.36 16.28
C MET A 223 5.33 -13.67 17.21
N ALA A 224 5.62 -12.39 16.97
CA ALA A 224 6.50 -11.61 17.84
C ALA A 224 5.92 -11.47 19.27
N ILE A 225 4.64 -11.13 19.40
CA ILE A 225 3.97 -10.98 20.71
C ILE A 225 3.96 -12.32 21.45
N LEU A 226 3.55 -13.40 20.78
CA LEU A 226 3.52 -14.72 21.39
C LEU A 226 4.92 -15.16 21.81
N SER A 227 5.91 -15.09 20.92
CA SER A 227 7.29 -15.48 21.23
C SER A 227 7.93 -14.66 22.36
N LEU A 228 7.63 -13.36 22.48
CA LEU A 228 8.15 -12.51 23.56
C LEU A 228 7.48 -12.79 24.90
N THR A 229 6.22 -13.22 24.90
CA THR A 229 5.45 -13.44 26.14
C THR A 229 5.63 -14.84 26.72
N SER A 230 5.96 -15.85 25.91
CA SER A 230 6.20 -17.23 26.39
C SER A 230 7.28 -17.34 27.47
N PRO A 231 8.49 -16.74 27.32
CA PRO A 231 9.55 -16.87 28.32
C PRO A 231 9.18 -16.25 29.66
N ILE A 232 8.42 -15.14 29.64
CA ILE A 232 7.94 -14.45 30.84
C ILE A 232 7.00 -15.37 31.62
N LEU A 233 6.05 -16.02 30.93
CA LEU A 233 5.12 -16.95 31.57
C LEU A 233 5.82 -18.19 32.13
N ILE A 234 6.85 -18.68 31.45
CA ILE A 234 7.66 -19.81 31.94
C ILE A 234 8.46 -19.41 33.19
N TYR A 235 9.07 -18.23 33.19
CA TYR A 235 9.88 -17.75 34.30
C TYR A 235 9.07 -17.60 35.60
N PHE A 236 7.83 -17.10 35.50
CA PHE A 236 6.95 -16.88 36.65
C PHE A 236 5.97 -18.04 36.92
N LYS A 237 6.23 -19.25 36.40
CA LYS A 237 5.32 -20.41 36.50
C LYS A 237 4.91 -20.78 37.93
N ASN A 238 5.74 -20.47 38.93
CA ASN A 238 5.51 -20.86 40.33
C ASN A 238 4.44 -20.03 41.06
N TYR A 239 3.88 -19.00 40.42
CA TYR A 239 2.80 -18.20 40.99
C TYR A 239 1.44 -18.68 40.45
N ASP A 240 0.49 -18.97 41.34
CA ASP A 240 -0.84 -19.51 40.96
C ASP A 240 -1.59 -18.63 39.95
N VAL A 241 -1.50 -17.31 40.11
CA VAL A 241 -2.10 -16.32 39.19
C VAL A 241 -1.50 -16.46 37.78
N VAL A 242 -0.20 -16.71 37.68
CA VAL A 242 0.51 -16.86 36.40
C VAL A 242 0.12 -18.17 35.73
N HIS A 243 -0.19 -19.21 36.50
CA HIS A 243 -0.69 -20.47 35.94
C HIS A 243 -2.02 -20.25 35.20
N LEU A 244 -2.95 -19.50 35.78
CA LEU A 244 -4.23 -19.16 35.13
C LEU A 244 -4.00 -18.30 33.87
N ILE A 245 -3.12 -17.30 33.95
CA ILE A 245 -2.73 -16.48 32.79
C ILE A 245 -2.10 -17.34 31.69
N ALA A 246 -1.28 -18.33 32.04
CA ALA A 246 -0.64 -19.23 31.07
C ALA A 246 -1.66 -20.11 30.34
N ILE A 247 -2.72 -20.55 31.01
CA ILE A 247 -3.84 -21.29 30.38
C ILE A 247 -4.55 -20.39 29.37
N ILE A 248 -4.91 -19.16 29.76
CA ILE A 248 -5.53 -18.18 28.84
C ILE A 248 -4.61 -17.88 27.66
N TRP A 249 -3.31 -17.73 27.92
CA TRP A 249 -2.32 -17.45 26.88
C TRP A 249 -2.17 -18.62 25.89
N LEU A 250 -2.17 -19.86 26.38
CA LEU A 250 -2.12 -21.05 25.53
C LEU A 250 -3.38 -21.16 24.66
N PHE A 251 -4.54 -20.86 25.22
CA PHE A 251 -5.77 -20.74 24.44
C PHE A 251 -5.66 -19.64 23.36
N MET A 252 -5.13 -18.47 23.70
CA MET A 252 -4.91 -17.38 22.74
C MET A 252 -3.92 -17.77 21.63
N LEU A 253 -2.89 -18.55 21.94
CA LEU A 253 -1.95 -19.07 20.95
C LEU A 253 -2.66 -20.00 19.97
N ILE A 254 -3.40 -21.00 20.45
CA ILE A 254 -4.14 -21.95 19.61
C ILE A 254 -5.23 -21.22 18.80
N PHE A 255 -5.95 -20.29 19.42
CA PHE A 255 -6.95 -19.48 18.74
C PHE A 255 -6.33 -18.65 17.61
N SER A 256 -5.19 -18.00 17.86
CA SER A 256 -4.52 -17.16 16.87
C SER A 256 -3.94 -17.97 15.71
N THR A 257 -3.42 -19.17 15.96
CA THR A 257 -2.91 -20.06 14.89
C THR A 257 -4.05 -20.57 14.01
N LEU A 258 -5.14 -21.04 14.61
CA LEU A 258 -6.35 -21.45 13.87
C LEU A 258 -6.92 -20.28 13.06
N LEU A 259 -7.00 -19.09 13.68
CA LEU A 259 -7.46 -17.86 13.00
C LEU A 259 -6.60 -17.54 11.77
N GLY A 260 -5.27 -17.66 11.89
CA GLY A 260 -4.34 -17.50 10.77
C GLY A 260 -4.58 -18.51 9.65
N ILE A 261 -4.73 -19.79 9.99
CA ILE A 261 -5.00 -20.86 9.01
C ILE A 261 -6.33 -20.61 8.27
N PHE A 262 -7.41 -20.33 9.00
CA PHE A 262 -8.71 -20.05 8.38
C PHE A 262 -8.69 -18.78 7.53
N ALA A 263 -7.97 -17.74 7.97
CA ALA A 263 -7.75 -16.54 7.19
C ALA A 263 -7.03 -16.86 5.86
N TYR A 264 -5.99 -17.68 5.89
CA TYR A 264 -5.23 -18.11 4.70
C TYR A 264 -6.06 -18.96 3.72
N ILE A 265 -6.76 -19.98 4.23
CA ILE A 265 -7.61 -20.85 3.39
C ILE A 265 -8.68 -20.02 2.70
N SER A 266 -9.30 -19.10 3.42
CA SER A 266 -10.36 -18.22 2.90
C SER A 266 -9.84 -17.12 1.97
N MET A 267 -8.52 -16.97 1.78
CA MET A 267 -7.91 -16.05 0.81
C MET A 267 -7.68 -16.70 -0.56
N LYS A 268 -7.48 -18.02 -0.62
CA LYS A 268 -7.36 -18.77 -1.88
C LYS A 268 -8.72 -18.76 -2.59
#